data_AF-A0A101C604-F1
#
_entry.id   AF-A0A101C604-F1
#
_cell.length_a   1.000
_cell.length_b   1.000
_cell.length_c   1.000
_cell.angle_alpha   90.00
_cell.angle_beta   90.00
_cell.angle_gamma   90.00
#
_symmetry.space_group_name_H-M   'P 1'
#
loop_
_entity.id
_entity.type
_entity.pdbx_description
1 polymer ?
#
loop_
_entity_poly.entity_id
_entity_poly.type
_entity_poly.pdbx_seq_one_letter_code
_entity_poly.pdbx_strand_id
1 'polypeptide(L)'
;MKIKALFLLASLLGANTFAQKVKYTDEEEKIMETYFFDAQFPGSSKKKVSTIILKDGSVHKGYYENIKSKKSQIYSISIKDSATKKPMTFDAENVSELYLYKSGFGKAVMVSKYMTNIRNYQTKKLGDITSKEYVRFVNQSASLKNKQEDQEFLMQLINPEFDQIISVYNDPRANQTNGFAAVGPVQLGGGILKSYYVKKGEKILWLEKSDFDDNYDFLFGDNPEFMAKYPKKSVDWGYFSFLVMKYTEMSAQ
;
A
#
# COMPACT_ATOMS: atom_id res chain seq x y z
N MET A 1 39.29 27.72 -51.71
CA MET A 1 40.18 27.55 -50.54
C MET A 1 39.73 28.47 -49.40
N LYS A 2 39.28 27.90 -48.27
CA LYS A 2 39.64 28.28 -46.89
C LYS A 2 38.67 27.58 -45.92
N ILE A 3 39.12 26.41 -45.48
CA ILE A 3 38.70 25.75 -44.24
C ILE A 3 39.30 26.55 -43.08
N LYS A 4 38.53 26.78 -42.02
CA LYS A 4 38.89 26.78 -40.57
C LYS A 4 38.08 27.83 -39.80
N ALA A 5 37.16 27.36 -38.95
CA ALA A 5 37.09 27.71 -37.53
C ALA A 5 35.92 26.97 -36.83
N LEU A 6 36.29 25.93 -36.07
CA LEU A 6 35.81 25.60 -34.71
C LEU A 6 34.28 25.63 -34.46
N PHE A 7 33.56 24.51 -34.24
CA PHE A 7 33.69 23.61 -33.10
C PHE A 7 34.05 24.32 -31.78
N LEU A 8 33.06 24.92 -31.12
CA LEU A 8 32.69 24.71 -29.70
C LEU A 8 31.65 25.77 -29.30
N LEU A 9 30.38 25.40 -29.26
CA LEU A 9 29.41 26.00 -28.35
C LEU A 9 28.46 24.92 -27.85
N ALA A 10 29.07 23.85 -27.35
CA ALA A 10 28.46 22.88 -26.46
C ALA A 10 29.11 23.07 -25.09
N SER A 11 28.63 24.06 -24.34
CA SER A 11 28.88 24.18 -22.90
C SER A 11 28.02 25.30 -22.31
N LEU A 12 27.32 24.97 -21.23
CA LEU A 12 26.61 25.86 -20.31
C LEU A 12 25.12 26.13 -20.58
N LEU A 13 24.34 25.05 -20.68
CA LEU A 13 23.12 24.95 -19.86
C LEU A 13 23.19 23.69 -19.01
N GLY A 14 24.30 23.52 -18.30
CA GLY A 14 24.29 22.80 -17.03
C GLY A 14 23.61 23.71 -16.00
N ALA A 15 22.30 23.91 -16.14
CA ALA A 15 21.52 24.47 -15.05
C ALA A 15 21.49 23.38 -13.99
N ASN A 16 22.23 23.60 -12.91
CA ASN A 16 22.08 22.86 -11.68
C ASN A 16 20.58 22.78 -11.35
N THR A 17 19.93 21.65 -11.62
CA THR A 17 18.63 21.34 -11.04
C THR A 17 18.89 20.97 -9.59
N PHE A 18 19.35 21.94 -8.80
CA PHE A 18 19.10 21.91 -7.37
C PHE A 18 17.59 21.82 -7.24
N ALA A 19 17.10 20.64 -6.83
CA ALA A 19 15.69 20.35 -6.62
C ALA A 19 15.03 21.54 -5.89
N GLN A 20 14.37 22.41 -6.68
CA GLN A 20 13.76 23.62 -6.20
C GLN A 20 12.49 23.19 -5.48
N LYS A 21 12.28 23.74 -4.27
CA LYS A 21 11.06 23.44 -3.51
C LYS A 21 9.87 24.02 -4.29
N VAL A 22 9.05 23.14 -4.87
CA VAL A 22 7.71 23.46 -5.36
C VAL A 22 6.83 23.82 -4.17
N LYS A 23 6.09 24.92 -4.29
CA LYS A 23 5.06 25.35 -3.34
C LYS A 23 3.71 25.02 -3.93
N TYR A 24 2.93 24.21 -3.24
CA TYR A 24 1.58 23.85 -3.63
C TYR A 24 0.57 24.86 -3.07
N THR A 25 -0.60 24.97 -3.69
CA THR A 25 -1.72 25.70 -3.09
C THR A 25 -2.35 24.90 -1.96
N ASP A 26 -3.08 25.56 -1.07
CA ASP A 26 -3.79 24.90 0.03
C ASP A 26 -4.75 23.80 -0.50
N GLU A 27 -5.38 24.03 -1.65
CA GLU A 27 -6.24 23.03 -2.31
C GLU A 27 -5.44 21.83 -2.83
N GLU A 28 -4.26 22.05 -3.40
CA GLU A 28 -3.37 20.99 -3.85
C GLU A 28 -2.85 20.17 -2.68
N GLU A 29 -2.37 20.82 -1.62
CA GLU A 29 -1.94 20.16 -0.38
C GLU A 29 -3.05 19.30 0.20
N LYS A 30 -4.27 19.85 0.27
CA LYS A 30 -5.46 19.12 0.74
C LYS A 30 -5.79 17.88 -0.11
N ILE A 31 -5.59 17.95 -1.42
CA ILE A 31 -5.75 16.78 -2.30
C ILE A 31 -4.65 15.75 -2.01
N MET A 32 -3.41 16.19 -1.82
CA MET A 32 -2.28 15.30 -1.51
C MET A 32 -2.41 14.62 -0.15
N GLU A 33 -3.02 15.29 0.84
CA GLU A 33 -3.36 14.73 2.16
C GLU A 33 -4.45 13.65 2.11
N THR A 34 -5.18 13.54 1.00
CA THR A 34 -6.21 12.51 0.87
C THR A 34 -5.57 11.13 0.93
N TYR A 35 -6.05 10.29 1.85
CA TYR A 35 -5.52 8.95 2.02
C TYR A 35 -6.19 7.95 1.06
N PHE A 36 -5.41 7.37 0.14
CA PHE A 36 -5.92 6.52 -0.95
C PHE A 36 -5.82 5.01 -0.68
N PHE A 37 -5.03 4.58 0.30
CA PHE A 37 -4.91 3.15 0.64
C PHE A 37 -6.15 2.63 1.38
N ASP A 38 -6.49 1.38 1.11
CA ASP A 38 -7.47 0.61 1.85
C ASP A 38 -7.05 0.49 3.31
N ALA A 39 -8.01 0.67 4.22
CA ALA A 39 -7.73 0.45 5.63
C ALA A 39 -7.53 -1.05 5.92
N GLN A 40 -6.79 -1.34 7.00
CA GLN A 40 -6.70 -2.70 7.50
C GLN A 40 -8.08 -3.21 7.87
N PHE A 41 -8.45 -4.37 7.32
CA PHE A 41 -9.83 -4.82 7.41
C PHE A 41 -10.09 -5.60 8.72
N PRO A 42 -11.07 -5.20 9.54
CA PRO A 42 -11.24 -5.72 10.90
C PRO A 42 -11.91 -7.11 10.99
N GLY A 43 -12.36 -7.72 9.89
CA GLY A 43 -12.85 -9.11 9.94
C GLY A 43 -13.71 -9.59 8.77
N SER A 44 -13.41 -10.79 8.29
CA SER A 44 -13.97 -11.39 7.08
C SER A 44 -15.37 -12.01 7.24
N SER A 45 -16.14 -12.06 6.16
CA SER A 45 -17.47 -12.64 6.11
C SER A 45 -17.41 -14.16 6.15
N LYS A 46 -18.01 -14.77 7.18
CA LYS A 46 -18.23 -16.22 7.24
C LYS A 46 -19.33 -16.71 6.28
N LYS A 47 -20.10 -15.79 5.67
CA LYS A 47 -21.27 -16.11 4.84
C LYS A 47 -21.00 -16.02 3.34
N LYS A 48 -19.92 -15.34 2.93
CA LYS A 48 -19.53 -15.20 1.52
C LYS A 48 -18.36 -16.15 1.23
N VAL A 49 -18.37 -16.71 0.02
CA VAL A 49 -17.33 -17.65 -0.43
C VAL A 49 -16.04 -16.87 -0.68
N SER A 50 -15.00 -17.19 0.08
CA SER A 50 -13.63 -16.71 -0.09
C SER A 50 -12.87 -17.62 -1.06
N THR A 51 -11.80 -17.11 -1.64
CA THR A 51 -10.93 -17.86 -2.57
C THR A 51 -9.51 -17.91 -2.02
N ILE A 52 -8.90 -19.09 -2.06
CA ILE A 52 -7.49 -19.33 -1.74
C ILE A 52 -6.83 -19.88 -3.00
N ILE A 53 -5.71 -19.27 -3.40
CA ILE A 53 -4.87 -19.74 -4.50
C ILE A 53 -3.56 -20.19 -3.87
N LEU A 54 -3.20 -21.47 -4.04
CA LEU A 54 -1.94 -22.01 -3.57
C LEU A 54 -0.83 -21.77 -4.59
N LYS A 55 0.42 -21.89 -4.15
CA LYS A 55 1.60 -21.72 -5.02
C LYS A 55 1.70 -22.75 -6.15
N ASP A 56 1.10 -23.92 -5.97
CA ASP A 56 0.97 -24.94 -7.01
C ASP A 56 -0.09 -24.58 -8.07
N GLY A 57 -0.76 -23.43 -7.91
CA GLY A 57 -1.82 -22.95 -8.80
C GLY A 57 -3.21 -23.50 -8.48
N SER A 58 -3.35 -24.39 -7.49
CA SER A 58 -4.66 -24.92 -7.10
C SER A 58 -5.53 -23.84 -6.44
N VAL A 59 -6.83 -23.87 -6.77
CA VAL A 59 -7.81 -22.88 -6.34
C VAL A 59 -8.85 -23.53 -5.45
N HIS A 60 -8.97 -23.03 -4.22
CA HIS A 60 -9.91 -23.53 -3.22
C HIS A 60 -10.95 -22.45 -2.88
N LYS A 61 -12.23 -22.81 -2.93
CA LYS A 61 -13.34 -21.90 -2.68
C LYS A 61 -14.15 -22.36 -1.49
N GLY A 62 -14.28 -21.52 -0.47
CA GLY A 62 -14.97 -21.89 0.75
C GLY A 62 -15.38 -20.74 1.64
N TYR A 63 -16.20 -21.03 2.63
CA TYR A 63 -16.64 -20.06 3.62
C TYR A 63 -15.55 -19.88 4.67
N TYR A 64 -15.18 -18.64 4.95
CA TYR A 64 -14.21 -18.31 5.99
C TYR A 64 -14.64 -18.88 7.36
N GLU A 65 -13.78 -19.66 8.00
CA GLU A 65 -14.01 -20.13 9.37
C GLU A 65 -13.11 -19.40 10.36
N ASN A 66 -11.80 -19.45 10.12
CA ASN A 66 -10.79 -18.92 11.03
C ASN A 66 -9.49 -18.53 10.31
N ILE A 67 -8.79 -17.54 10.87
CA ILE A 67 -7.41 -17.19 10.53
C ILE A 67 -6.63 -17.19 11.84
N LYS A 68 -5.51 -17.92 11.85
CA LYS A 68 -4.59 -17.88 12.98
C LYS A 68 -3.40 -17.00 12.64
N SER A 69 -3.10 -16.09 13.56
CA SER A 69 -1.97 -15.17 13.44
C SER A 69 -1.11 -15.17 14.70
N LYS A 70 0.20 -15.03 14.54
CA LYS A 70 1.15 -14.82 15.64
C LYS A 70 1.84 -13.48 15.43
N LYS A 71 1.80 -12.59 16.43
CA LYS A 71 2.36 -11.22 16.32
C LYS A 71 1.91 -10.51 15.02
N SER A 72 0.61 -10.67 14.72
CA SER A 72 -0.09 -10.12 13.55
C SER A 72 0.33 -10.66 12.18
N GLN A 73 1.15 -11.71 12.11
CA GLN A 73 1.47 -12.45 10.89
C GLN A 73 0.55 -13.67 10.77
N ILE A 74 -0.12 -13.83 9.63
CA ILE A 74 -1.00 -14.97 9.35
C ILE A 74 -0.12 -16.19 9.06
N TYR A 75 -0.36 -17.30 9.77
CA TYR A 75 0.33 -18.56 9.51
C TYR A 75 -0.60 -19.69 9.09
N SER A 76 -1.91 -19.56 9.32
CA SER A 76 -2.88 -20.60 8.95
C SER A 76 -4.25 -20.00 8.63
N ILE A 77 -4.89 -20.54 7.59
CA ILE A 77 -6.22 -20.16 7.12
C ILE A 77 -7.11 -21.40 7.05
N SER A 78 -8.27 -21.33 7.68
CA SER A 78 -9.27 -22.39 7.65
C SER A 78 -10.53 -21.92 6.93
N ILE A 79 -10.99 -22.73 5.97
CA ILE A 79 -12.24 -22.54 5.24
C ILE A 79 -13.08 -23.80 5.25
N LYS A 80 -14.39 -23.63 5.10
CA LYS A 80 -15.32 -24.71 4.83
C LYS A 80 -15.58 -24.78 3.34
N ASP A 81 -15.22 -25.88 2.69
CA ASP A 81 -15.36 -26.04 1.24
C ASP A 81 -16.79 -25.71 0.78
N SER A 82 -16.90 -24.94 -0.29
CA SER A 82 -18.19 -24.40 -0.72
C SER A 82 -19.13 -25.47 -1.28
N ALA A 83 -18.59 -26.56 -1.86
CA ALA A 83 -19.35 -27.65 -2.45
C ALA A 83 -19.64 -28.77 -1.43
N THR A 84 -18.60 -29.33 -0.84
CA THR A 84 -18.65 -30.50 0.05
C THR A 84 -18.94 -30.16 1.51
N LYS A 85 -18.84 -28.88 1.89
CA LYS A 85 -18.98 -28.40 3.26
C LYS A 85 -17.97 -29.00 4.25
N LYS A 86 -16.90 -29.65 3.78
CA LYS A 86 -15.85 -30.18 4.63
C LYS A 86 -14.86 -29.07 5.03
N PRO A 87 -14.33 -29.09 6.27
CA PRO A 87 -13.30 -28.15 6.68
C PRO A 87 -11.98 -28.43 5.97
N MET A 88 -11.27 -27.37 5.61
CA MET A 88 -9.94 -27.40 5.02
C MET A 88 -9.08 -26.35 5.72
N THR A 89 -7.80 -26.68 5.96
CA THR A 89 -6.84 -25.76 6.57
C THR A 89 -5.59 -25.70 5.71
N PHE A 90 -5.09 -24.49 5.52
CA PHE A 90 -3.94 -24.19 4.68
C PHE A 90 -2.90 -23.43 5.50
N ASP A 91 -1.64 -23.83 5.37
CA ASP A 91 -0.52 -23.07 5.90
C ASP A 91 -0.24 -21.87 5.00
N ALA A 92 -0.02 -20.70 5.61
CA ALA A 92 0.10 -19.44 4.88
C ALA A 92 1.29 -19.43 3.91
N GLU A 93 2.36 -20.17 4.22
CA GLU A 93 3.53 -20.36 3.36
C GLU A 93 3.19 -21.03 2.02
N ASN A 94 2.15 -21.86 1.97
CA ASN A 94 1.73 -22.56 0.76
C ASN A 94 0.70 -21.75 -0.04
N VAL A 95 0.17 -20.67 0.55
CA VAL A 95 -0.79 -19.78 -0.10
C VAL A 95 -0.03 -18.73 -0.91
N SER A 96 -0.39 -18.60 -2.18
CA SER A 96 0.06 -17.51 -3.05
C SER A 96 -0.81 -16.27 -2.86
N GLU A 97 -2.13 -16.44 -2.97
CA GLU A 97 -3.10 -15.35 -2.81
C GLU A 97 -4.33 -15.79 -2.01
N LEU A 98 -4.89 -14.84 -1.27
CA LEU A 98 -6.09 -15.03 -0.48
C LEU A 98 -7.06 -13.87 -0.67
N TYR A 99 -8.30 -14.20 -0.98
CA TYR A 99 -9.39 -13.26 -1.23
C TYR A 99 -10.49 -13.46 -0.20
N LEU A 100 -10.59 -12.55 0.76
CA LEU A 100 -11.57 -12.61 1.84
C LEU A 100 -12.66 -11.57 1.66
N TYR A 101 -13.91 -12.02 1.59
CA TYR A 101 -15.03 -11.07 1.51
C TYR A 101 -15.20 -10.28 2.80
N LYS A 102 -15.49 -8.99 2.64
CA LYS A 102 -15.76 -8.09 3.75
C LYS A 102 -17.07 -8.48 4.45
N SER A 103 -17.03 -8.67 5.78
CA SER A 103 -18.26 -8.88 6.57
C SER A 103 -19.13 -7.62 6.62
N GLY A 104 -20.45 -7.77 6.76
CA GLY A 104 -21.36 -6.63 6.94
C GLY A 104 -21.01 -5.78 8.17
N PHE A 105 -20.61 -6.43 9.27
CA PHE A 105 -20.09 -5.74 10.45
C PHE A 105 -18.78 -5.00 10.15
N GLY A 106 -17.83 -5.63 9.46
CA GLY A 106 -16.59 -4.97 9.05
C GLY A 106 -16.84 -3.75 8.15
N LYS A 107 -17.81 -3.83 7.23
CA LYS A 107 -18.27 -2.67 6.44
C LYS A 107 -18.88 -1.58 7.32
N ALA A 108 -19.71 -1.93 8.31
CA ALA A 108 -20.33 -0.97 9.23
C ALA A 108 -19.31 -0.27 10.15
N VAL A 109 -18.33 -1.01 10.69
CA VAL A 109 -17.18 -0.44 11.40
C VAL A 109 -16.43 0.50 10.46
N MET A 110 -16.22 0.10 9.20
CA MET A 110 -15.82 0.92 8.05
C MET A 110 -16.41 2.33 8.05
N VAL A 111 -17.72 2.33 7.85
CA VAL A 111 -18.57 3.52 7.70
C VAL A 111 -18.59 4.36 8.97
N SER A 112 -18.74 3.73 10.14
CA SER A 112 -18.74 4.43 11.43
C SER A 112 -17.43 5.19 11.64
N LYS A 113 -16.29 4.53 11.39
CA LYS A 113 -14.96 5.14 11.49
C LYS A 113 -14.76 6.27 10.49
N TYR A 114 -15.29 6.12 9.27
CA TYR A 114 -15.32 7.21 8.29
C TYR A 114 -16.10 8.42 8.82
N MET A 115 -17.34 8.21 9.27
CA MET A 115 -18.22 9.28 9.77
C MET A 115 -17.67 10.01 11.00
N THR A 116 -16.99 9.31 11.91
CA THR A 116 -16.33 9.96 13.06
C THR A 116 -15.15 10.83 12.65
N ASN A 117 -14.47 10.50 11.56
CA ASN A 117 -13.20 11.10 11.18
C ASN A 117 -13.27 12.12 10.03
N ILE A 118 -14.40 12.19 9.30
CA ILE A 118 -14.73 13.29 8.38
C ILE A 118 -14.64 14.65 9.07
N ARG A 119 -14.83 14.72 10.40
CA ARG A 119 -14.68 15.96 11.17
C ARG A 119 -13.26 16.53 11.17
N ASN A 120 -12.22 15.72 10.87
CA ASN A 120 -10.83 16.14 11.03
C ASN A 120 -9.99 16.09 9.73
N TYR A 121 -10.33 15.28 8.73
CA TYR A 121 -9.64 15.23 7.42
C TYR A 121 -10.58 14.76 6.29
N GLN A 122 -10.41 15.29 5.06
CA GLN A 122 -11.15 14.80 3.89
C GLN A 122 -10.63 13.42 3.50
N THR A 123 -11.40 12.41 3.86
CA THR A 123 -11.19 11.01 3.48
C THR A 123 -11.94 10.73 2.17
N LYS A 124 -11.46 9.75 1.37
CA LYS A 124 -12.11 9.21 0.17
C LYS A 124 -13.64 9.15 0.32
N LYS A 125 -14.43 9.28 -0.76
CA LYS A 125 -15.90 9.14 -0.65
C LYS A 125 -16.22 7.77 -0.05
N LEU A 126 -17.30 7.66 0.72
CA LEU A 126 -17.67 6.40 1.39
C LEU A 126 -17.75 5.19 0.43
N GLY A 127 -18.16 5.44 -0.82
CA GLY A 127 -18.18 4.43 -1.89
C GLY A 127 -16.78 3.91 -2.26
N ASP A 128 -15.75 4.73 -2.20
CA ASP A 128 -14.38 4.36 -2.58
C ASP A 128 -13.71 3.52 -1.47
N ILE A 129 -14.08 3.75 -0.20
CA ILE A 129 -13.61 2.96 0.96
C ILE A 129 -14.24 1.56 1.00
N THR A 130 -15.42 1.42 0.38
CA THR A 130 -16.21 0.19 0.39
C THR A 130 -16.28 -0.49 -0.98
N SER A 131 -15.57 0.04 -1.98
CA SER A 131 -15.67 -0.29 -3.42
C SER A 131 -15.47 -1.79 -3.67
N LYS A 132 -14.41 -2.38 -3.10
CA LYS A 132 -14.14 -3.81 -3.22
C LYS A 132 -14.86 -4.59 -2.13
N GLU A 133 -15.64 -5.59 -2.56
CA GLU A 133 -16.35 -6.52 -1.68
C GLU A 133 -15.42 -7.46 -0.92
N TYR A 134 -14.16 -7.56 -1.32
CA TYR A 134 -13.14 -8.43 -0.74
C TYR A 134 -11.85 -7.67 -0.40
N VAL A 135 -11.02 -8.32 0.40
CA VAL A 135 -9.66 -7.92 0.77
C VAL A 135 -8.72 -8.95 0.16
N ARG A 136 -7.69 -8.46 -0.54
CA ARG A 136 -6.66 -9.30 -1.15
C ARG A 136 -5.44 -9.37 -0.23
N PHE A 137 -4.98 -10.59 0.01
CA PHE A 137 -3.68 -10.86 0.62
C PHE A 137 -2.81 -11.57 -0.40
N VAL A 138 -1.53 -11.22 -0.42
CA VAL A 138 -0.54 -11.80 -1.32
C VAL A 138 0.66 -12.24 -0.49
N ASN A 139 1.18 -13.42 -0.77
CA ASN A 139 2.41 -13.89 -0.16
C ASN A 139 3.60 -13.18 -0.80
N GLN A 140 4.46 -12.58 0.02
CA GLN A 140 5.72 -11.99 -0.40
C GLN A 140 6.85 -12.47 0.51
N SER A 141 8.01 -12.70 -0.08
CA SER A 141 9.26 -12.87 0.65
C SER A 141 9.76 -11.50 1.07
N ALA A 142 9.84 -11.22 2.38
CA ALA A 142 10.32 -9.96 2.90
C ALA A 142 11.07 -10.15 4.22
N SER A 143 12.07 -9.32 4.49
CA SER A 143 12.71 -9.29 5.80
C SER A 143 11.84 -8.55 6.81
N LEU A 144 11.64 -9.14 7.99
CA LEU A 144 11.00 -8.45 9.10
C LEU A 144 11.79 -7.19 9.48
N LYS A 145 11.23 -6.01 9.21
CA LYS A 145 11.83 -4.70 9.49
C LYS A 145 13.22 -4.49 8.89
N ASN A 146 13.52 -5.10 7.74
CA ASN A 146 14.86 -5.08 7.11
C ASN A 146 16.00 -5.58 8.05
N LYS A 147 15.69 -6.41 9.07
CA LYS A 147 16.62 -6.84 10.13
C LYS A 147 16.78 -8.35 10.27
N GLN A 148 15.97 -9.13 9.57
CA GLN A 148 15.98 -10.59 9.65
C GLN A 148 16.20 -11.18 8.27
N GLU A 149 16.48 -12.48 8.21
CA GLU A 149 16.41 -13.17 6.93
C GLU A 149 15.02 -13.02 6.33
N ASP A 150 14.98 -13.01 5.00
CA ASP A 150 13.72 -12.93 4.29
C ASP A 150 12.85 -14.13 4.65
N GLN A 151 11.60 -13.83 4.97
CA GLN A 151 10.59 -14.81 5.30
C GLN A 151 9.35 -14.52 4.48
N GLU A 152 8.58 -15.57 4.21
CA GLU A 152 7.33 -15.41 3.50
C GLU A 152 6.21 -14.95 4.41
N PHE A 153 5.52 -13.90 3.98
CA PHE A 153 4.40 -13.33 4.69
C PHE A 153 3.21 -13.15 3.76
N LEU A 154 2.09 -13.73 4.17
CA LEU A 154 0.79 -13.43 3.57
C LEU A 154 0.29 -12.07 4.07
N MET A 155 0.48 -11.03 3.27
CA MET A 155 0.22 -9.63 3.65
C MET A 155 -0.97 -9.03 2.90
N GLN A 156 -1.74 -8.17 3.59
CA GLN A 156 -2.85 -7.45 2.97
C GLN A 156 -2.30 -6.41 1.98
N LEU A 157 -2.69 -6.52 0.71
CA LEU A 157 -2.47 -5.48 -0.30
C LEU A 157 -3.44 -4.33 -0.04
N ILE A 158 -2.92 -3.11 0.14
CA ILE A 158 -3.73 -1.94 0.53
C ILE A 158 -3.89 -0.90 -0.57
N ASN A 159 -3.28 -1.07 -1.74
CA ASN A 159 -3.52 -0.22 -2.90
C ASN A 159 -4.00 -1.00 -4.14
N PRO A 160 -4.93 -1.96 -4.01
CA PRO A 160 -5.26 -2.89 -5.10
C PRO A 160 -5.92 -2.24 -6.32
N GLU A 161 -6.21 -0.95 -6.31
CA GLU A 161 -6.75 -0.19 -7.44
C GLU A 161 -5.65 0.43 -8.32
N PHE A 162 -4.42 0.53 -7.79
CA PHE A 162 -3.29 1.19 -8.44
C PHE A 162 -1.94 0.54 -8.05
N ASP A 163 -1.91 -0.79 -7.95
CA ASP A 163 -0.75 -1.60 -7.54
C ASP A 163 0.16 -2.08 -8.69
N GLN A 164 -0.11 -1.67 -9.93
CA GLN A 164 0.56 -2.18 -11.13
C GLN A 164 2.06 -1.91 -11.21
N ILE A 165 2.55 -0.85 -10.56
CA ILE A 165 3.98 -0.50 -10.54
C ILE A 165 4.55 -0.58 -9.14
N ILE A 166 3.82 -0.04 -8.16
CA ILE A 166 4.18 -0.10 -6.75
C ILE A 166 3.06 -0.81 -6.01
N SER A 167 3.34 -1.97 -5.42
CA SER A 167 2.40 -2.65 -4.54
C SER A 167 2.73 -2.31 -3.09
N VAL A 168 1.73 -1.89 -2.32
CA VAL A 168 1.87 -1.50 -0.92
C VAL A 168 1.11 -2.49 -0.06
N TYR A 169 1.81 -3.06 0.91
CA TYR A 169 1.29 -4.02 1.86
C TYR A 169 1.26 -3.42 3.26
N ASN A 170 0.23 -3.77 4.01
CA ASN A 170 0.10 -3.33 5.40
C ASN A 170 1.20 -3.94 6.27
N ASP A 171 1.92 -3.11 7.03
CA ASP A 171 2.78 -3.61 8.11
C ASP A 171 1.91 -3.87 9.35
N PRO A 172 1.75 -5.14 9.76
CA PRO A 172 0.82 -5.49 10.83
C PRO A 172 1.35 -5.13 12.23
N ARG A 173 2.54 -4.52 12.32
CA ARG A 173 3.15 -3.95 13.54
C ARG A 173 3.43 -2.44 13.42
N ALA A 174 2.88 -1.77 12.40
CA ALA A 174 3.06 -0.34 12.21
C ALA A 174 2.44 0.45 13.38
N ASN A 175 3.22 1.36 13.96
CA ASN A 175 2.71 2.35 14.91
C ASN A 175 2.12 3.55 14.12
N GLN A 176 1.17 4.28 14.69
CA GLN A 176 0.62 5.50 14.06
C GLN A 176 1.50 6.73 14.32
N THR A 177 1.47 7.72 13.43
CA THR A 177 2.29 8.95 13.51
C THR A 177 2.02 9.81 14.75
N ASN A 178 0.81 9.77 15.31
CA ASN A 178 0.45 10.48 16.55
C ASN A 178 0.34 9.50 17.73
N GLY A 179 0.92 9.86 18.88
CA GLY A 179 1.17 9.01 20.06
C GLY A 179 -0.04 8.42 20.80
N PHE A 180 -1.20 8.25 20.16
CA PHE A 180 -2.27 7.40 20.67
C PHE A 180 -2.02 5.96 20.22
N ALA A 181 -1.37 5.20 21.10
CA ALA A 181 -1.26 3.75 20.98
C ALA A 181 -2.65 3.11 21.13
N ALA A 182 -3.39 3.01 20.03
CA ALA A 182 -4.55 2.14 19.96
C ALA A 182 -4.11 0.81 19.35
N VAL A 183 -3.92 -0.17 20.24
CA VAL A 183 -3.71 -1.57 19.92
C VAL A 183 -4.98 -2.07 19.21
N GLY A 184 -4.98 -2.07 17.87
CA GLY A 184 -6.13 -2.44 17.04
C GLY A 184 -5.95 -2.00 15.58
N PRO A 185 -6.85 -2.41 14.66
CA PRO A 185 -6.81 -1.95 13.27
C PRO A 185 -7.24 -0.47 13.23
N VAL A 186 -6.28 0.45 13.24
CA VAL A 186 -6.50 1.90 13.24
C VAL A 186 -5.81 2.50 12.01
N GLN A 187 -6.37 3.39 11.18
CA GLN A 187 -7.76 3.75 10.86
C GLN A 187 -7.73 4.76 9.69
N LEU A 188 -8.77 4.78 8.86
CA LEU A 188 -9.24 6.01 8.22
C LEU A 188 -9.41 7.08 9.31
N GLY A 189 -8.47 8.03 9.44
CA GLY A 189 -8.60 9.22 10.29
C GLY A 189 -7.92 9.23 11.66
N GLY A 190 -6.94 8.36 11.92
CA GLY A 190 -6.20 8.29 13.20
C GLY A 190 -4.70 8.57 13.09
N GLY A 191 -4.26 9.38 12.12
CA GLY A 191 -2.85 9.48 11.76
C GLY A 191 -2.42 8.39 10.78
N ILE A 192 -1.41 8.70 9.97
CA ILE A 192 -0.89 7.82 8.93
C ILE A 192 -0.01 6.75 9.61
N LEU A 193 -0.02 5.53 9.09
CA LEU A 193 0.86 4.47 9.61
C LEU A 193 2.32 4.91 9.44
N LYS A 194 3.17 4.62 10.41
CA LYS A 194 4.60 4.96 10.35
C LYS A 194 5.39 4.04 9.43
N SER A 195 4.80 2.95 8.96
CA SER A 195 5.50 1.98 8.13
C SER A 195 4.58 1.18 7.22
N TYR A 196 5.14 0.73 6.10
CA TYR A 196 4.51 -0.17 5.12
C TYR A 196 5.57 -1.14 4.58
N TYR A 197 5.15 -2.26 3.99
CA TYR A 197 6.00 -3.01 3.07
C TYR A 197 5.69 -2.55 1.65
N VAL A 198 6.69 -2.07 0.92
CA VAL A 198 6.54 -1.50 -0.41
C VAL A 198 7.34 -2.31 -1.40
N LYS A 199 6.66 -2.85 -2.41
CA LYS A 199 7.25 -3.58 -3.52
C LYS A 199 7.27 -2.71 -4.77
N LYS A 200 8.42 -2.60 -5.41
CA LYS A 200 8.59 -2.00 -6.75
C LYS A 200 9.56 -2.87 -7.55
N GLY A 201 9.11 -3.38 -8.69
CA GLY A 201 9.80 -4.48 -9.39
C GLY A 201 9.91 -5.71 -8.48
N GLU A 202 11.08 -6.35 -8.46
CA GLU A 202 11.34 -7.53 -7.62
C GLU A 202 11.73 -7.20 -6.18
N LYS A 203 12.01 -5.92 -5.87
CA LYS A 203 12.45 -5.52 -4.54
C LYS A 203 11.25 -5.17 -3.66
N ILE A 204 11.21 -5.77 -2.47
CA ILE A 204 10.34 -5.35 -1.38
C ILE A 204 11.18 -4.71 -0.27
N LEU A 205 10.70 -3.60 0.28
CA LEU A 205 11.35 -2.91 1.38
C LEU A 205 10.33 -2.59 2.47
N TRP A 206 10.73 -2.76 3.72
CA TRP A 206 9.99 -2.17 4.82
C TRP A 206 10.31 -0.68 4.87
N LEU A 207 9.33 0.15 4.52
CA LEU A 207 9.46 1.61 4.43
C LEU A 207 8.94 2.23 5.72
N GLU A 208 9.83 2.78 6.54
CA GLU A 208 9.43 3.63 7.65
C GLU A 208 9.32 5.10 7.23
N LYS A 209 8.52 5.88 7.96
CA LYS A 209 8.41 7.33 7.80
C LYS A 209 9.78 8.03 7.83
N SER A 210 10.68 7.59 8.71
CA SER A 210 12.02 8.17 8.83
C SER A 210 12.87 7.96 7.59
N ASP A 211 12.60 6.89 6.84
CA ASP A 211 13.42 6.43 5.72
C ASP A 211 12.79 6.82 4.37
N PHE A 212 11.65 7.52 4.40
CA PHE A 212 10.92 7.92 3.20
C PHE A 212 11.77 8.79 2.28
N ASP A 213 12.43 9.80 2.83
CA ASP A 213 13.27 10.72 2.06
C ASP A 213 14.46 10.00 1.42
N ASP A 214 15.02 8.99 2.08
CA ASP A 214 16.16 8.21 1.59
C ASP A 214 15.74 7.22 0.49
N ASN A 215 14.49 6.76 0.52
CA ASN A 215 13.96 5.84 -0.48
C ASN A 215 13.16 6.54 -1.60
N TYR A 216 13.01 7.87 -1.57
CA TYR A 216 12.19 8.61 -2.53
C TYR A 216 12.62 8.37 -3.98
N ASP A 217 13.92 8.42 -4.25
CA ASP A 217 14.46 8.23 -5.60
C ASP A 217 14.29 6.79 -6.09
N PHE A 218 14.37 5.79 -5.20
CA PHE A 218 14.04 4.41 -5.54
C PHE A 218 12.55 4.28 -5.93
N LEU A 219 11.67 4.95 -5.20
CA LEU A 219 10.23 4.88 -5.40
C LEU A 219 9.77 5.61 -6.66
N PHE A 220 10.37 6.76 -6.99
CA PHE A 220 9.82 7.69 -7.99
C PHE A 220 10.84 8.27 -8.99
N GLY A 221 12.14 8.08 -8.75
CA GLY A 221 13.22 8.76 -9.47
C GLY A 221 13.40 8.36 -10.93
N ASP A 222 12.77 7.27 -11.35
CA ASP A 222 12.70 6.77 -12.73
C ASP A 222 11.62 7.47 -13.58
N ASN A 223 10.79 8.36 -13.00
CA ASN A 223 9.87 9.21 -13.75
C ASN A 223 10.24 10.71 -13.59
N PRO A 224 10.97 11.31 -14.55
CA PRO A 224 11.40 12.70 -14.47
C PRO A 224 10.25 13.72 -14.39
N GLU A 225 9.12 13.45 -15.05
CA GLU A 225 7.95 14.33 -15.01
C GLU A 225 7.31 14.32 -13.62
N PHE A 226 7.17 13.13 -13.03
CA PHE A 226 6.73 12.99 -11.65
C PHE A 226 7.67 13.72 -10.68
N MET A 227 8.98 13.53 -10.83
CA MET A 227 9.99 14.17 -9.97
C MET A 227 10.02 15.70 -10.12
N ALA A 228 9.69 16.24 -11.29
CA ALA A 228 9.56 17.67 -11.51
C ALA A 228 8.32 18.25 -10.81
N LYS A 229 7.20 17.50 -10.83
CA LYS A 229 5.94 17.92 -10.23
C LYS A 229 5.90 17.72 -8.71
N TYR A 230 6.50 16.62 -8.24
CA TYR A 230 6.55 16.21 -6.85
C TYR A 230 7.99 16.00 -6.40
N PRO A 231 8.82 17.05 -6.31
CA PRO A 231 10.19 16.87 -5.87
C PRO A 231 10.23 16.48 -4.39
N LYS A 232 11.17 15.59 -4.04
CA LYS A 232 11.43 15.10 -2.68
C LYS A 232 11.36 16.18 -1.59
N LYS A 233 11.91 17.37 -1.83
CA LYS A 233 11.96 18.48 -0.84
C LYS A 233 10.63 19.21 -0.61
N SER A 234 9.61 18.90 -1.40
CA SER A 234 8.30 19.55 -1.36
C SER A 234 7.20 18.65 -0.82
N VAL A 235 7.46 17.37 -0.65
CA VAL A 235 6.46 16.40 -0.21
C VAL A 235 6.84 15.84 1.15
N ASP A 236 5.86 15.30 1.85
CA ASP A 236 6.08 14.62 3.12
C ASP A 236 5.36 13.27 3.17
N TRP A 237 5.63 12.52 4.24
CA TRP A 237 5.03 11.19 4.48
C TRP A 237 3.50 11.18 4.43
N GLY A 238 2.89 12.30 4.78
CA GLY A 238 1.47 12.62 4.65
C GLY A 238 0.89 12.25 3.31
N TYR A 239 1.67 12.51 2.26
CA TYR A 239 1.23 12.40 0.87
C TYR A 239 1.54 11.03 0.27
N PHE A 240 2.14 10.10 1.02
CA PHE A 240 2.67 8.86 0.44
C PHE A 240 1.62 8.07 -0.37
N SER A 241 0.40 7.92 0.16
CA SER A 241 -0.65 7.21 -0.58
C SER A 241 -1.11 7.91 -1.86
N PHE A 242 -1.13 9.24 -1.86
CA PHE A 242 -1.40 10.05 -3.04
C PHE A 242 -0.25 9.93 -4.05
N LEU A 243 1.00 10.03 -3.59
CA LEU A 243 2.19 9.95 -4.44
C LEU A 243 2.27 8.61 -5.17
N VAL A 244 2.01 7.50 -4.47
CA VAL A 244 1.95 6.17 -5.11
C VAL A 244 0.85 6.13 -6.18
N MET A 245 -0.35 6.62 -5.88
CA MET A 245 -1.44 6.68 -6.87
C MET A 245 -1.06 7.54 -8.08
N LYS A 246 -0.56 8.76 -7.87
CA LYS A 246 -0.19 9.67 -8.96
C LYS A 246 1.00 9.19 -9.76
N TYR A 247 2.01 8.62 -9.12
CA TYR A 247 3.13 8.01 -9.81
C TYR A 247 2.65 6.91 -10.75
N THR A 248 1.76 6.06 -10.25
CA THR A 248 1.13 5.00 -11.04
C THR A 248 0.33 5.56 -12.23
N GLU A 249 -0.49 6.62 -12.03
CA GLU A 249 -1.23 7.27 -13.12
C GLU A 249 -0.31 7.90 -14.19
N MET A 250 0.76 8.57 -13.77
CA MET A 250 1.69 9.27 -14.66
C MET A 250 2.64 8.33 -15.39
N SER A 251 2.92 7.15 -14.84
CA SER A 251 3.84 6.16 -15.43
C SER A 251 3.14 5.09 -16.25
N ALA A 252 1.81 5.05 -16.25
CA ALA A 252 1.01 4.15 -17.08
C ALA A 252 0.71 4.72 -18.48
N GLN A 253 1.30 5.86 -18.83
CA GLN A 253 1.17 6.54 -20.13
C GLN A 253 2.19 6.03 -21.14
#